data_AF-A0A3R8S638-F1
#
_entry.id   AF-A0A3R8S638-F1
#
_cell.length_a   1.000
_cell.length_b   1.000
_cell.length_c   1.000
_cell.angle_alpha   90.00
_cell.angle_beta   90.00
_cell.angle_gamma   90.00
#
_symmetry.space_group_name_H-M   'P 1'
#
loop_
_entity.id
_entity.type
_entity.pdbx_description
1 polymer ?
#
loop_
_entity_poly.entity_id
_entity_poly.type
_entity_poly.pdbx_seq_one_letter_code
_entity_poly.pdbx_strand_id
1 'polypeptide(L)'
;NKTINETKKRRIYFEKRITEAGYPCHVLDLEEPYNDFVGEVEKFLIVNPQIDAIFTINDFVALETVEVLEKLGKRIPEDVQVIGYDGIQIARDRPMFLSTIRQPLERMAQEAVACLIDIIDKKGQPQQITLPISYVEGKTTKNF
;
A
#
# COMPACT_ATOMS: atom_id res chain seq x y z
N ASN A 1 -6.40 -16.69 8.15
CA ASN A 1 -7.57 -16.00 8.79
C ASN A 1 -8.65 -15.72 7.73
N LYS A 2 -9.92 -16.15 7.89
CA LYS A 2 -10.98 -16.07 6.83
C LYS A 2 -11.74 -14.73 6.75
N THR A 3 -11.56 -13.81 7.70
CA THR A 3 -12.25 -12.52 7.69
C THR A 3 -11.71 -11.60 6.59
N ILE A 4 -12.60 -10.96 5.82
CA ILE A 4 -12.26 -9.92 4.83
C ILE A 4 -12.16 -8.59 5.59
N ASN A 5 -10.94 -8.05 5.69
CA ASN A 5 -10.67 -6.72 6.24
C ASN A 5 -10.34 -5.72 5.12
N GLU A 6 -10.18 -4.44 5.46
CA GLU A 6 -9.87 -3.39 4.49
C GLU A 6 -8.54 -3.63 3.74
N THR A 7 -7.55 -4.24 4.39
CA THR A 7 -6.28 -4.64 3.77
C THR A 7 -6.48 -5.67 2.66
N LYS A 8 -7.27 -6.72 2.90
CA LYS A 8 -7.61 -7.71 1.85
C LYS A 8 -8.47 -7.10 0.74
N LYS A 9 -9.42 -6.23 1.09
CA LYS A 9 -10.22 -5.51 0.09
C LYS A 9 -9.33 -4.71 -0.84
N ARG A 10 -8.29 -4.04 -0.32
CA ARG A 10 -7.33 -3.29 -1.13
C ARG A 10 -6.71 -4.14 -2.24
N ARG A 11 -6.25 -5.35 -1.90
CA ARG A 11 -5.70 -6.30 -2.88
C ARG A 11 -6.75 -6.74 -3.89
N ILE A 12 -7.91 -7.21 -3.41
CA ILE A 12 -9.02 -7.69 -4.26
C ILE A 12 -9.44 -6.63 -5.29
N TYR A 13 -9.59 -5.38 -4.86
CA TYR A 13 -10.02 -4.30 -5.75
C TYR A 13 -8.90 -3.85 -6.70
N PHE A 14 -7.63 -3.89 -6.28
CA PHE A 14 -6.50 -3.64 -7.16
C PHE A 14 -6.40 -4.69 -8.27
N GLU A 15 -6.40 -5.98 -7.90
CA GLU A 15 -6.36 -7.11 -8.84
C GLU A 15 -7.52 -7.02 -9.86
N LYS A 16 -8.72 -6.76 -9.37
CA LYS A 16 -9.91 -6.56 -10.20
C LYS A 16 -9.70 -5.41 -11.20
N ARG A 17 -9.25 -4.25 -10.74
CA ARG A 17 -9.11 -3.05 -11.58
C ARG A 17 -8.03 -3.20 -12.65
N ILE A 18 -6.92 -3.87 -12.33
CA ILE A 18 -5.82 -4.16 -13.26
C ILE A 18 -6.28 -5.16 -14.33
N THR A 19 -6.98 -6.21 -13.92
CA THR A 19 -7.53 -7.22 -14.84
C THR A 19 -8.57 -6.60 -15.78
N GLU A 20 -9.48 -5.77 -15.26
CA GLU A 20 -10.48 -5.05 -16.06
C GLU A 20 -9.84 -4.06 -17.05
N ALA A 21 -8.65 -3.55 -16.75
CA ALA A 21 -7.87 -2.71 -17.64
C ALA A 21 -7.07 -3.50 -18.69
N GLY A 22 -7.08 -4.84 -18.63
CA GLY A 22 -6.41 -5.72 -19.59
C GLY A 22 -4.92 -5.94 -19.32
N TYR A 23 -4.43 -5.60 -18.12
CA TYR A 23 -3.03 -5.83 -17.73
C TYR A 23 -2.87 -7.13 -16.93
N PRO A 24 -1.75 -7.86 -17.10
CA PRO A 24 -1.45 -9.02 -16.27
C PRO A 24 -1.23 -8.61 -14.81
N CYS A 25 -1.66 -9.46 -13.88
CA CYS A 25 -1.50 -9.22 -12.44
C CYS A 25 -0.89 -10.47 -11.79
N HIS A 26 0.24 -10.28 -11.10
CA HIS A 26 0.89 -11.31 -10.31
C HIS A 26 0.79 -10.92 -8.84
N VAL A 27 0.50 -11.89 -7.96
CA VAL A 27 0.25 -11.63 -6.54
C VAL A 27 1.23 -12.44 -5.70
N LEU A 28 1.95 -11.73 -4.83
CA LEU A 28 2.67 -12.32 -3.70
C LEU A 28 1.84 -12.06 -2.44
N ASP A 29 1.21 -13.12 -1.91
CA ASP A 29 0.42 -13.07 -0.68
C ASP A 29 1.13 -13.88 0.40
N LEU A 30 1.68 -13.20 1.40
CA LEU A 30 2.41 -13.82 2.50
C LEU A 30 1.54 -13.80 3.75
N GLU A 31 1.31 -14.96 4.36
CA GLU A 31 0.62 -15.04 5.64
C GLU A 31 1.58 -14.65 6.78
N GLU A 32 1.15 -13.75 7.66
CA GLU A 32 1.90 -13.38 8.86
C GLU A 32 1.77 -14.45 9.96
N PRO A 33 2.85 -14.70 10.74
CA PRO A 33 4.18 -14.10 10.61
C PRO A 33 4.99 -14.73 9.47
N TYR A 34 5.72 -13.91 8.73
CA TYR A 34 6.67 -14.36 7.70
C TYR A 34 8.10 -14.34 8.25
N ASN A 35 8.90 -15.36 7.91
CA ASN A 35 10.27 -15.52 8.42
C ASN A 35 11.34 -14.85 7.54
N ASP A 36 11.10 -14.76 6.23
CA ASP A 36 12.06 -14.24 5.25
C ASP A 36 11.35 -13.44 4.16
N PHE A 37 10.84 -12.25 4.53
CA PHE A 37 10.13 -11.38 3.59
C PHE A 37 10.98 -11.04 2.36
N VAL A 38 12.23 -10.64 2.60
CA VAL A 38 13.18 -10.21 1.58
C VAL A 38 13.44 -11.34 0.57
N GLY A 39 13.72 -12.55 1.05
CA GLY A 39 13.97 -13.70 0.17
C GLY A 39 12.72 -14.14 -0.61
N GLU A 40 11.52 -14.00 -0.06
CA GLU A 40 10.27 -14.29 -0.79
C GLU A 40 9.99 -13.26 -1.89
N VAL A 41 10.21 -11.97 -1.63
CA VAL A 41 10.11 -10.92 -2.65
C VAL A 41 11.15 -11.14 -3.75
N GLU A 42 12.40 -11.45 -3.38
CA GLU A 42 13.46 -11.71 -4.35
C GLU A 42 13.12 -12.89 -5.28
N LYS A 43 12.73 -14.04 -4.71
CA LYS A 43 12.30 -15.22 -5.48
C LYS A 43 11.14 -14.88 -6.41
N PHE A 44 10.14 -14.15 -5.90
CA PHE A 44 8.97 -13.75 -6.66
C PHE A 44 9.32 -12.87 -7.87
N LEU A 45 10.24 -11.92 -7.70
CA LEU A 45 10.68 -11.04 -8.78
C LEU A 45 11.58 -11.76 -9.80
N ILE A 46 12.40 -12.72 -9.36
CA ILE A 46 13.21 -13.55 -10.26
C ILE A 46 12.35 -14.40 -11.18
N VAL A 47 11.26 -14.99 -10.67
CA VAL A 47 10.36 -15.83 -11.48
C VAL A 47 9.36 -15.01 -12.32
N ASN A 48 9.21 -13.70 -12.02
CA ASN A 48 8.36 -12.77 -12.78
C ASN A 48 9.16 -11.54 -13.29
N PRO A 49 10.17 -11.73 -14.15
CA PRO A 49 11.07 -10.65 -14.58
C PRO A 49 10.39 -9.55 -15.42
N GLN A 50 9.17 -9.80 -15.90
CA GLN A 50 8.34 -8.88 -16.67
C GLN A 50 7.62 -7.81 -15.83
N ILE A 51 7.63 -7.92 -14.50
CA ILE A 51 6.99 -6.93 -13.62
C ILE A 51 7.71 -5.59 -13.75
N ASP A 52 6.97 -4.55 -14.14
CA ASP A 52 7.45 -3.16 -14.30
C ASP A 52 6.76 -2.18 -13.35
N ALA A 53 5.78 -2.64 -12.57
CA ALA A 53 5.07 -1.86 -11.56
C ALA A 53 4.60 -2.75 -10.40
N ILE A 54 4.76 -2.25 -9.17
CA ILE A 54 4.40 -2.96 -7.94
C ILE A 54 3.56 -2.03 -7.06
N PHE A 55 2.45 -2.56 -6.55
CA PHE A 55 1.65 -1.94 -5.51
C PHE A 55 1.74 -2.79 -4.24
N THR A 56 2.20 -2.18 -3.14
CA THR A 56 2.44 -2.90 -1.88
C THR A 56 1.34 -2.68 -0.86
N ILE A 57 1.37 -3.50 0.20
CA ILE A 57 0.41 -3.45 1.30
C ILE A 57 0.63 -2.25 2.24
N ASN A 58 1.79 -1.61 2.23
CA ASN A 58 2.07 -0.35 2.93
C ASN A 58 3.43 0.23 2.50
N ASP A 59 3.75 1.41 3.03
CA ASP A 59 5.00 2.12 2.75
C ASP A 59 6.25 1.40 3.24
N PHE A 60 6.18 0.65 4.35
CA PHE A 60 7.34 -0.12 4.85
C PHE A 60 7.71 -1.25 3.89
N VAL A 61 6.72 -2.04 3.47
CA VAL A 61 6.89 -3.11 2.48
C VAL A 61 7.35 -2.54 1.15
N ALA A 62 6.90 -1.35 0.76
CA ALA A 62 7.41 -0.67 -0.43
C ALA A 62 8.90 -0.35 -0.32
N LEU A 63 9.36 0.18 0.81
CA LEU A 63 10.78 0.50 1.02
C LEU A 63 11.65 -0.77 0.99
N GLU A 64 11.22 -1.85 1.65
CA GLU A 64 11.94 -3.13 1.59
C GLU A 64 11.95 -3.72 0.17
N THR A 65 10.86 -3.55 -0.58
CA THR A 65 10.78 -3.98 -1.99
C THR A 65 11.73 -3.18 -2.87
N VAL A 66 11.87 -1.87 -2.64
CA VAL A 66 12.84 -1.01 -3.32
C VAL A 66 14.27 -1.52 -3.08
N GLU A 67 14.62 -1.84 -1.84
CA GLU A 67 15.95 -2.39 -1.51
C GLU A 67 16.22 -3.73 -2.23
N VAL A 68 15.22 -4.60 -2.36
CA VAL A 68 15.35 -5.87 -3.10
C VAL A 68 15.55 -5.61 -4.60
N LEU A 69 14.77 -4.71 -5.18
CA LEU A 69 14.89 -4.32 -6.58
C LEU A 69 16.29 -3.76 -6.89
N GLU A 70 16.81 -2.88 -6.02
CA GLU A 70 18.16 -2.34 -6.14
C GLU A 70 19.24 -3.44 -6.06
N LYS A 71 19.09 -4.42 -5.15
CA LYS A 71 19.98 -5.60 -5.06
C LYS A 71 19.94 -6.46 -6.33
N LEU A 72 18.78 -6.55 -6.97
CA LEU A 72 18.60 -7.22 -8.26
C LEU A 72 19.05 -6.37 -9.46
N GLY A 73 19.62 -5.18 -9.23
CA GLY A 73 20.14 -4.29 -10.26
C GLY A 73 19.04 -3.57 -11.07
N LYS A 74 17.81 -3.48 -10.56
CA LYS A 74 16.70 -2.75 -11.18
C LYS A 74 16.75 -1.27 -10.77
N ARG A 75 16.53 -0.38 -11.74
CA ARG A 75 16.43 1.07 -11.50
C ARG A 75 14.99 1.46 -11.22
N ILE A 76 14.82 2.41 -10.32
CA ILE A 76 13.51 2.91 -9.88
C ILE A 76 13.51 4.43 -10.08
N PRO A 77 12.56 5.00 -10.84
CA PRO A 77 11.37 4.35 -11.41
C PRO A 77 11.55 3.76 -12.83
N GLU A 78 12.77 3.77 -13.39
CA GLU A 78 12.97 3.52 -14.83
C GLU A 78 12.58 2.12 -15.28
N ASP A 79 13.03 1.10 -14.54
CA ASP A 79 12.80 -0.31 -14.85
C ASP A 79 11.57 -0.85 -14.11
N VAL A 80 11.40 -0.48 -12.84
CA VAL A 80 10.25 -0.88 -12.02
C VAL A 80 9.74 0.31 -11.20
N GLN A 81 8.43 0.54 -11.24
CA GLN A 81 7.74 1.55 -10.44
C GLN A 81 7.16 0.91 -9.17
N VAL A 82 7.19 1.64 -8.05
CA VAL A 82 6.69 1.14 -6.76
C VAL A 82 5.74 2.15 -6.12
N ILE A 83 4.55 1.70 -5.75
CA ILE A 83 3.56 2.47 -5.00
C ILE A 83 3.32 1.82 -3.64
N GLY A 84 3.49 2.60 -2.57
CA GLY A 84 3.14 2.24 -1.21
C GLY A 84 1.69 2.57 -0.83
N TYR A 85 1.43 2.49 0.47
CA TYR A 85 0.17 2.88 1.08
C TYR A 85 0.41 3.30 2.53
N ASP A 86 -0.40 4.25 3.01
CA ASP A 86 -0.44 4.89 4.34
C ASP A 86 -0.07 6.36 4.25
N GLY A 87 0.94 6.71 3.46
CA GLY A 87 1.43 8.08 3.32
C GLY A 87 2.38 8.50 4.43
N ILE A 88 3.12 7.55 5.00
CA ILE A 88 4.07 7.74 6.08
C ILE A 88 5.22 8.62 5.58
N GLN A 89 5.41 9.74 6.27
CA GLN A 89 6.51 10.66 6.01
C GLN A 89 7.54 10.53 7.13
N ILE A 90 8.78 10.18 6.76
CA ILE A 90 9.87 9.99 7.73
C ILE A 90 10.20 11.30 8.49
N ALA A 91 10.02 12.45 7.83
CA ALA A 91 10.14 13.78 8.45
C ALA A 91 9.24 14.79 7.73
N ARG A 92 8.50 15.64 8.46
CA ARG A 92 7.52 16.60 7.91
C ARG A 92 8.09 17.51 6.82
N ASP A 93 9.34 17.94 7.00
CA ASP A 93 9.97 18.93 6.11
C ASP A 93 10.76 18.28 4.97
N ARG A 94 10.70 16.96 4.81
CA ARG A 94 11.38 16.25 3.73
C ARG A 94 10.42 15.87 2.61
N PRO A 95 10.80 16.04 1.34
CA PRO A 95 10.00 15.55 0.24
C PRO A 95 9.80 14.05 0.37
N MET A 96 8.63 13.58 -0.07
CA MET A 96 8.29 12.16 -0.01
C MET A 96 9.16 11.38 -1.02
N PHE A 97 9.93 10.42 -0.52
CA PHE A 97 10.74 9.57 -1.40
C PHE A 97 9.88 8.55 -2.14
N LEU A 98 8.88 7.98 -1.46
CA LEU A 98 8.04 6.91 -1.97
C LEU A 98 6.71 7.45 -2.49
N SER A 99 6.35 7.13 -3.73
CA SER A 99 4.99 7.38 -4.23
C SER A 99 4.00 6.47 -3.50
N THR A 100 2.89 7.01 -3.00
CA THR A 100 2.02 6.29 -2.05
C THR A 100 0.58 6.77 -2.07
N ILE A 101 -0.34 5.90 -1.63
CA ILE A 101 -1.70 6.28 -1.30
C ILE A 101 -1.77 6.71 0.17
N ARG A 102 -1.97 8.00 0.41
CA ARG A 102 -2.06 8.59 1.75
C ARG A 102 -3.45 8.43 2.34
N GLN A 103 -3.47 7.92 3.57
CA GLN A 103 -4.67 7.85 4.40
C GLN A 103 -4.86 9.16 5.20
N PRO A 104 -6.11 9.65 5.38
CA PRO A 104 -6.38 10.86 6.13
C PRO A 104 -6.38 10.58 7.65
N LEU A 105 -5.22 10.21 8.20
CA LEU A 105 -5.09 9.68 9.58
C LEU A 105 -5.69 10.60 10.65
N GLU A 106 -5.49 11.91 10.53
CA GLU A 106 -6.06 12.89 11.47
C GLU A 106 -7.59 12.85 11.45
N ARG A 107 -8.21 12.83 10.26
CA ARG A 107 -9.67 12.70 10.13
C ARG A 107 -10.15 11.35 10.61
N MET A 108 -9.43 10.27 10.31
CA MET A 108 -9.78 8.93 10.82
C MET A 108 -9.85 8.93 12.36
N ALA A 109 -8.87 9.54 13.02
CA ALA A 109 -8.85 9.65 14.49
C ALA A 109 -10.00 10.53 15.01
N GLN A 110 -10.24 11.68 14.39
CA GLN A 110 -11.34 12.58 14.75
C GLN A 110 -12.70 11.89 14.66
N GLU A 111 -13.00 11.25 13.52
CA GLU A 111 -14.26 10.53 13.29
C GLU A 111 -14.42 9.33 14.22
N ALA A 112 -13.34 8.57 14.47
CA ALA A 112 -13.39 7.43 15.38
C ALA A 112 -13.70 7.86 16.83
N VAL A 113 -13.07 8.94 17.31
CA VAL A 113 -13.31 9.49 18.65
C VAL A 113 -14.71 10.08 18.76
N ALA A 114 -15.16 10.84 17.75
CA ALA A 114 -16.51 11.40 17.71
C ALA A 114 -17.57 10.29 17.76
N CYS A 115 -17.42 9.24 16.94
CA CYS A 115 -18.32 8.10 16.94
C CYS A 115 -18.33 7.38 18.29
N LEU A 116 -17.18 7.23 18.95
CA LEU A 116 -17.09 6.62 20.27
C LEU A 116 -17.84 7.43 21.34
N ILE A 117 -17.67 8.76 21.34
CA ILE A 117 -18.37 9.66 22.26
C ILE A 117 -19.88 9.58 22.05
N ASP A 118 -20.36 9.58 20.80
CA ASP A 118 -21.79 9.47 20.49
C ASP A 118 -22.41 8.16 20.98
N ILE A 119 -21.65 7.05 20.91
CA ILE A 119 -22.08 5.75 21.44
C ILE A 119 -22.17 5.80 22.97
N ILE A 120 -21.17 6.37 23.65
CA ILE A 120 -21.14 6.50 25.12
C ILE A 120 -22.33 7.34 25.60
N ASP A 121 -22.62 8.43 24.92
CA ASP A 121 -23.73 9.34 25.22
C ASP A 121 -25.10 8.79 24.80
N LYS A 122 -25.15 7.59 24.20
CA LYS A 122 -26.37 6.99 23.62
C LYS A 122 -27.05 7.88 22.57
N LYS A 123 -26.27 8.72 21.89
CA LYS A 123 -26.70 9.62 20.80
C LYS A 123 -26.50 9.00 19.42
N GLY A 124 -25.69 7.94 19.33
CA GLY A 124 -25.37 7.28 18.08
C GLY A 124 -25.32 5.76 18.19
N GLN A 125 -25.17 5.13 17.03
CA GLN A 125 -24.87 3.71 16.87
C GLN A 125 -23.52 3.59 16.15
N PRO A 126 -22.82 2.44 16.21
CA PRO A 126 -21.62 2.21 15.42
C PRO A 126 -21.88 2.46 13.92
N GLN A 127 -21.07 3.33 13.31
CA GLN A 127 -21.17 3.68 11.89
C GLN A 127 -19.90 3.32 11.14
N GLN A 128 -20.06 2.90 9.89
CA GLN A 128 -18.96 2.78 8.94
C GLN A 128 -18.81 4.11 8.18
N ILE A 129 -17.71 4.80 8.39
CA ILE A 129 -17.40 6.08 7.74
C ILE A 129 -16.29 5.86 6.72
N THR A 130 -16.55 6.19 5.46
CA THR A 130 -15.54 6.14 4.38
C THR A 130 -14.95 7.53 4.19
N LEU A 131 -13.63 7.64 4.32
CA LEU A 131 -12.91 8.90 4.16
C LEU A 131 -12.12 8.89 2.83
N PRO A 132 -11.96 10.05 2.17
CA PRO A 132 -11.22 10.14 0.93
C PRO A 132 -9.73 9.90 1.18
N ILE A 133 -9.14 9.02 0.37
CA ILE A 133 -7.68 8.84 0.25
C ILE A 133 -7.14 9.70 -0.89
N SER A 134 -5.83 9.92 -0.91
CA SER A 134 -5.16 10.69 -1.96
C SER A 134 -3.89 10.00 -2.41
N TYR A 135 -3.57 10.09 -3.70
CA TYR A 135 -2.24 9.75 -4.19
C TYR A 135 -1.26 10.88 -3.87
N VAL A 136 -0.08 10.51 -3.41
CA VAL A 136 1.03 11.43 -3.17
C VAL A 136 2.20 10.97 -4.01
N GLU A 137 2.67 11.87 -4.84
CA GLU A 137 3.81 11.64 -5.73
C GLU A 137 5.12 11.69 -4.93
N GLY A 138 5.95 10.66 -5.15
CA GLY A 138 7.32 10.58 -4.68
C GLY A 138 8.26 10.38 -5.86
N LYS A 139 9.37 9.67 -5.64
CA LYS A 139 10.39 9.39 -6.65
C LYS A 139 10.32 7.97 -7.23
N THR A 140 9.40 7.14 -6.76
CA THR A 140 9.31 5.72 -7.15
C THR A 140 8.33 5.45 -8.27
N THR A 141 7.74 6.49 -8.86
CA THR A 141 6.91 6.43 -10.07
C THR A 141 7.40 7.47 -11.08
N LYS A 142 7.10 7.26 -12.36
CA LYS A 142 7.43 8.20 -13.43
C LYS A 142 6.42 9.36 -13.43
N ASN A 143 6.89 10.57 -13.63
CA ASN A 143 6.02 11.74 -13.84
C ASN A 143 5.31 11.59 -15.20
N PHE A 144 4.01 11.83 -15.22
CA PHE A 144 3.19 11.85 -16.45
C PHE A 144 3.03 13.27 -16.99
#